data_AF-A0A949DI31-F1
#
_entry.id   AF-A0A949DI31-F1
#
_cell.length_a   1.000
_cell.length_b   1.000
_cell.length_c   1.000
_cell.angle_alpha   90.00
_cell.angle_beta   90.00
_cell.angle_gamma   90.00
#
_symmetry.space_group_name_H-M   'P 1'
#
loop_
_entity.id
_entity.type
_entity.pdbx_description
1 polymer ?
#
loop_
_entity_poly.entity_id
_entity_poly.type
_entity_poly.pdbx_seq_one_letter_code
_entity_poly.pdbx_strand_id
1 'polypeptide(L)'
;MEQKQRYTIIAFTENTPGVLYRVSNLFLRRKINIESLTVSETEKSGLSRFTIVVESTKNNIDKIIKQLYRIIEVFKVFESEDRELLYKEIAFIKVSTKNASMRREVEDTAYIFQAKVLYAGSDFLVIEKTGTEEEIESMLLLLRPFGIKELVRSGRIAVLRDAKKFEGKFNMEQFAPASAIANLEVSSIKRMQLLADADKKVISLAQGIPSFATPMHIKQAAKKAIDENLVGKYTSGYGIEALREAIVTKVRRDNNIQADVQQVIVTHGGIEALMSIFMALLNPSDEIIIPTPDYASHITQTRIVRHGGLPVFVPLTETPNGWVMDAERLEGAITQQTKAILICNPCNPTGKVYSKAELAEVARIANKYNLFIITDEMYEYFTFDGKKHISIGSMPEAADRVISVFGLSKSYAMTGWRIGYIVADKRLIPHIFKVHDSLITCPAAVSQYAALAALQGPQNVVKEFRNAFDKRRQIVFEALSKTDKLKLVKPEGAYYALAKVAGNVDDYDLSMRLLHEAKVAVVPGSAFGPGGESHIRLSFGCEEPQLREGLRRLVGYLEKKV
;
A
#
# COMPACT_ATOMS: atom_id res chain seq x y z
N MET A 1 3.41 26.89 -35.43
CA MET A 1 4.01 26.93 -34.07
C MET A 1 2.94 27.46 -33.14
N GLU A 2 2.63 26.79 -32.03
CA GLU A 2 1.69 27.32 -31.03
C GLU A 2 2.21 28.67 -30.54
N GLN A 3 1.33 29.69 -30.53
CA GLN A 3 1.68 31.02 -30.08
C GLN A 3 1.92 31.00 -28.58
N LYS A 4 3.08 31.48 -28.13
CA LYS A 4 3.35 31.69 -26.71
C LYS A 4 2.57 32.89 -26.22
N GLN A 5 2.06 32.77 -25.00
CA GLN A 5 1.35 33.84 -24.29
C GLN A 5 1.85 33.88 -22.85
N ARG A 6 1.66 35.03 -22.21
CA ARG A 6 1.98 35.22 -20.80
C ARG A 6 0.84 34.71 -19.92
N TYR A 7 1.16 33.89 -18.93
CA TYR A 7 0.22 33.32 -17.98
C TYR A 7 0.59 33.69 -16.55
N THR A 8 -0.42 33.94 -15.72
CA THR A 8 -0.25 34.07 -14.27
C THR A 8 -0.86 32.85 -13.58
N ILE A 9 -0.04 32.15 -12.81
CA ILE A 9 -0.41 30.98 -12.03
C ILE A 9 -0.42 31.38 -10.56
N ILE A 10 -1.55 31.18 -9.88
CA ILE A 10 -1.67 31.40 -8.43
C ILE A 10 -1.80 30.04 -7.74
N ALA A 11 -0.83 29.64 -6.94
CA ALA A 11 -0.85 28.37 -6.21
C ALA A 11 -0.88 28.58 -4.69
N PHE A 12 -1.68 27.79 -3.98
CA PHE A 12 -1.76 27.76 -2.53
C PHE A 12 -1.10 26.50 -2.01
N THR A 13 -0.15 26.65 -1.10
CA THR A 13 0.64 25.53 -0.59
C THR A 13 0.76 25.56 0.93
N GLU A 14 1.17 24.44 1.54
CA GLU A 14 1.64 24.47 2.92
C GLU A 14 2.91 25.31 3.03
N ASN A 15 3.06 26.01 4.15
CA ASN A 15 4.25 26.78 4.47
C ASN A 15 5.28 25.87 5.18
N THR A 16 5.92 24.99 4.41
CA THR A 16 6.94 24.06 4.91
C THR A 16 8.26 24.19 4.14
N PRO A 17 9.41 23.87 4.78
CA PRO A 17 10.71 23.93 4.09
C PRO A 17 10.75 23.10 2.81
N GLY A 18 11.36 23.64 1.75
CA GLY A 18 11.57 22.95 0.47
C GLY A 18 10.40 23.01 -0.52
N VAL A 19 9.22 23.53 -0.15
CA VAL A 19 8.10 23.71 -1.09
C VAL A 19 8.46 24.64 -2.24
N LEU A 20 9.10 25.78 -1.95
CA LEU A 20 9.55 26.74 -2.97
C LEU A 20 10.45 26.08 -4.04
N TYR A 21 11.43 25.28 -3.60
CA TYR A 21 12.33 24.56 -4.52
C TYR A 21 11.57 23.57 -5.39
N ARG A 22 10.63 22.82 -4.82
CA ARG A 22 9.83 21.84 -5.57
C ARG A 22 8.94 22.50 -6.61
N VAL A 23 8.31 23.62 -6.25
CA VAL A 23 7.50 24.43 -7.17
C VAL A 23 8.35 25.01 -8.29
N SER A 24 9.49 25.63 -7.99
CA SER A 24 10.35 26.25 -9.03
C SER A 24 11.05 25.22 -9.93
N ASN A 25 11.49 24.09 -9.38
CA ASN A 25 12.15 23.01 -10.13
C ASN A 25 11.21 22.39 -11.20
N LEU A 26 9.90 22.46 -10.99
CA LEU A 26 8.92 22.00 -11.97
C LEU A 26 9.05 22.72 -13.32
N PHE A 27 9.27 24.03 -13.28
CA PHE A 27 9.42 24.87 -14.47
C PHE A 27 10.76 24.63 -15.15
N LEU A 28 11.84 24.44 -14.36
CA LEU A 28 13.17 24.09 -14.86
C LEU A 28 13.16 22.79 -15.67
N ARG A 29 12.54 21.72 -15.15
CA ARG A 29 12.44 20.42 -15.85
C ARG A 29 11.75 20.53 -17.21
N ARG A 30 10.91 21.55 -17.40
CA ARG A 30 10.19 21.82 -18.65
C ARG A 30 10.87 22.86 -19.53
N LYS A 31 12.04 23.36 -19.13
CA LYS A 31 12.77 24.44 -19.82
C LYS A 31 11.91 25.71 -19.99
N ILE A 32 11.08 26.01 -18.99
CA ILE A 32 10.23 27.21 -18.97
C ILE A 32 10.87 28.21 -17.99
N ASN A 33 11.12 29.41 -18.49
CA ASN A 33 11.65 30.49 -17.66
C ASN A 33 10.53 31.09 -16.81
N ILE A 34 10.83 31.38 -15.54
CA ILE A 34 9.94 32.13 -14.66
C ILE A 34 10.30 33.60 -14.76
N GLU A 35 9.34 34.43 -15.19
CA GLU A 35 9.52 35.88 -15.28
C GLU A 35 9.40 36.55 -13.92
N SER A 36 8.45 36.09 -13.10
CA SER A 36 8.20 36.61 -11.76
C SER A 36 7.72 35.50 -10.85
N LEU A 37 8.20 35.52 -9.60
CA LEU A 37 7.76 34.63 -8.54
C LEU A 37 7.65 35.41 -7.24
N THR A 38 6.43 35.55 -6.73
CA THR A 38 6.16 36.12 -5.41
C THR A 38 5.60 35.04 -4.50
N VAL A 39 6.11 34.96 -3.28
CA VAL A 39 5.60 34.07 -2.22
C VAL A 39 5.26 34.90 -1.00
N SER A 40 4.07 34.69 -0.46
CA SER A 40 3.62 35.32 0.78
C SER A 40 2.84 34.34 1.64
N GLU A 41 2.76 34.59 2.94
CA GLU A 41 1.74 33.92 3.76
C GLU A 41 0.33 34.41 3.37
N THR A 42 -0.67 33.60 3.69
CA THR A 42 -2.09 33.95 3.54
C THR A 42 -2.71 34.30 4.88
N GLU A 43 -3.94 34.79 4.87
CA GLU A 43 -4.74 35.01 6.08
C GLU A 43 -4.99 33.72 6.88
N LYS A 44 -4.87 32.55 6.23
CA LYS A 44 -4.90 31.25 6.89
C LYS A 44 -3.48 30.87 7.33
N SER A 45 -3.31 30.70 8.63
CA SER A 45 -2.04 30.24 9.22
C SER A 45 -1.60 28.91 8.61
N GLY A 46 -0.30 28.79 8.33
CA GLY A 46 0.30 27.58 7.74
C GLY A 46 0.19 27.47 6.21
N LEU A 47 -0.43 28.44 5.53
CA LEU A 47 -0.53 28.46 4.07
C LEU A 47 0.29 29.58 3.44
N SER A 48 0.98 29.26 2.35
CA SER A 48 1.66 30.20 1.47
C SER A 48 0.95 30.32 0.14
N ARG A 49 0.96 31.53 -0.43
CA ARG A 49 0.46 31.85 -1.75
C ARG A 49 1.63 32.16 -2.68
N PHE A 50 1.68 31.45 -3.79
CA PHE A 50 2.61 31.62 -4.88
C PHE A 50 1.91 32.36 -6.02
N THR A 51 2.53 33.42 -6.55
CA THR A 51 2.14 34.06 -7.81
C THR A 51 3.29 33.91 -8.79
N ILE A 52 3.08 33.16 -9.87
CA ILE A 52 4.12 32.77 -10.82
C ILE A 52 3.73 33.29 -12.20
N VAL A 53 4.60 34.05 -12.84
CA VAL A 53 4.39 34.54 -14.21
C VAL A 53 5.36 33.87 -15.16
N VAL A 54 4.83 33.36 -16.26
CA VAL A 54 5.59 32.63 -17.28
C VAL A 54 5.05 32.93 -18.68
N GLU A 55 5.94 32.97 -19.67
CA GLU A 55 5.57 32.91 -21.08
C GLU A 55 5.69 31.48 -21.60
N SER A 56 4.57 30.88 -22.03
CA SER A 56 4.54 29.53 -22.55
C SER A 56 3.35 29.27 -23.47
N THR A 57 3.20 28.03 -23.94
CA THR A 57 1.99 27.59 -24.67
C THR A 57 0.97 27.03 -23.68
N LYS A 58 -0.32 27.17 -23.98
CA LYS A 58 -1.42 26.68 -23.13
C LYS A 58 -1.25 25.22 -22.70
N ASN A 59 -0.87 24.35 -23.63
CA ASN A 59 -0.63 22.93 -23.36
C ASN A 59 0.48 22.70 -22.32
N ASN A 60 1.52 23.53 -22.31
CA ASN A 60 2.58 23.44 -21.29
C ASN A 60 2.10 23.93 -19.92
N ILE A 61 1.27 24.98 -19.89
CA ILE A 61 0.66 25.49 -18.65
C ILE A 61 -0.28 24.46 -18.03
N ASP A 62 -1.15 23.85 -18.83
CA ASP A 62 -2.06 22.79 -18.36
C ASP A 62 -1.29 21.61 -17.75
N LYS A 63 -0.17 21.23 -18.36
CA LYS A 63 0.72 20.18 -17.84
C LYS A 63 1.41 20.60 -16.54
N ILE A 64 1.83 21.86 -16.42
CA ILE A 64 2.41 22.40 -15.18
C ILE A 64 1.37 22.36 -14.06
N ILE A 65 0.16 22.85 -14.30
CA ILE A 65 -0.91 22.89 -13.30
C ILE A 65 -1.22 21.48 -12.80
N LYS A 66 -1.38 20.51 -13.72
CA LYS A 66 -1.60 19.10 -13.36
C LYS A 66 -0.47 18.51 -12.50
N GLN A 67 0.76 18.97 -12.70
CA GLN A 67 1.90 18.51 -11.91
C GLN A 67 2.05 19.24 -10.58
N LEU A 68 1.69 20.53 -10.51
CA LEU A 68 1.63 21.26 -9.24
C LEU A 68 0.66 20.57 -8.28
N TYR A 69 -0.51 20.12 -8.74
CA TYR A 69 -1.44 19.33 -7.91
C TYR A 69 -0.90 17.96 -7.45
N ARG A 70 0.18 17.45 -8.06
CA ARG A 70 0.84 16.21 -7.62
C ARG A 70 1.92 16.45 -6.57
N ILE A 71 2.26 17.71 -6.30
CA ILE A 71 3.12 18.08 -5.18
C ILE A 71 2.20 18.05 -3.95
N ILE A 72 2.55 17.20 -2.98
CA ILE A 72 1.72 16.86 -1.81
C ILE A 72 1.24 18.12 -1.08
N GLU A 73 2.08 19.16 -1.06
CA GLU A 73 1.85 20.38 -0.33
C GLU A 73 1.06 21.45 -1.11
N VAL A 74 0.52 21.17 -2.31
CA VAL A 74 -0.25 22.13 -3.11
C VAL A 74 -1.76 21.86 -3.01
N PHE A 75 -2.48 22.79 -2.40
CA PHE A 75 -3.94 22.69 -2.21
C PHE A 75 -4.74 23.08 -3.44
N LYS A 76 -4.30 24.14 -4.12
CA LYS A 76 -5.06 24.73 -5.23
C LYS A 76 -4.17 25.53 -6.16
N VAL A 77 -4.47 25.47 -7.45
CA VAL A 77 -3.81 26.24 -8.50
C VAL A 77 -4.87 26.91 -9.36
N PHE A 78 -4.75 28.22 -9.53
CA PHE A 78 -5.54 29.01 -10.46
C PHE A 78 -4.69 29.39 -11.65
N GLU A 79 -5.27 29.27 -12.83
CA GLU A 79 -4.76 29.86 -14.06
C GLU A 79 -5.68 31.01 -14.42
N SER A 80 -5.10 32.14 -14.82
CA SER A 80 -5.88 33.29 -15.21
C SER A 80 -5.20 34.03 -16.34
N GLU A 81 -6.02 34.43 -17.33
CA GLU A 81 -5.65 35.42 -18.33
C GLU A 81 -5.70 36.84 -17.72
N ASP A 82 -5.01 37.79 -18.34
CA ASP A 82 -4.83 39.15 -17.81
C ASP A 82 -6.15 39.90 -17.54
N ARG A 83 -7.22 39.54 -18.26
CA ARG A 83 -8.55 40.16 -18.13
C ARG A 83 -9.25 39.81 -16.81
N GLU A 84 -8.91 38.68 -16.20
CA GLU A 84 -9.48 38.20 -14.94
C GLU A 84 -8.68 38.68 -13.70
N LEU A 85 -7.58 39.41 -13.88
CA LEU A 85 -6.66 39.82 -12.82
C LEU A 85 -6.67 41.34 -12.58
N LEU A 86 -6.59 41.74 -11.32
CA LEU A 86 -6.01 43.01 -10.90
C LEU A 86 -4.55 42.74 -10.56
N TYR A 87 -3.63 43.40 -11.24
CA TYR A 87 -2.22 43.23 -10.96
C TYR A 87 -1.51 44.57 -10.93
N LYS A 88 -0.43 44.61 -10.15
CA LYS A 88 0.51 45.72 -10.09
C LYS A 88 1.92 45.18 -9.89
N GLU A 89 2.87 46.04 -10.18
CA GLU A 89 4.27 45.86 -9.88
C GLU A 89 4.77 47.06 -9.07
N ILE A 90 5.74 46.81 -8.20
CA ILE A 90 6.45 47.81 -7.42
C ILE A 90 7.89 47.86 -7.91
N ALA A 91 8.36 49.05 -8.27
CA ALA A 91 9.75 49.31 -8.65
C ALA A 91 10.38 50.35 -7.74
N PHE A 92 11.58 50.04 -7.23
CA PHE A 92 12.47 51.00 -6.58
C PHE A 92 13.60 51.37 -7.55
N ILE A 93 13.70 52.65 -7.86
CA ILE A 93 14.59 53.19 -8.89
C ILE A 93 15.54 54.17 -8.24
N LYS A 94 16.83 53.83 -8.20
CA LYS A 94 17.89 54.75 -7.77
C LYS A 94 18.48 55.43 -8.99
N VAL A 95 18.30 56.74 -9.10
CA VAL A 95 18.72 57.52 -10.28
C VAL A 95 19.68 58.63 -9.91
N SER A 96 20.70 58.83 -10.72
CA SER A 96 21.75 59.83 -10.52
C SER A 96 21.21 61.26 -10.75
N THR A 97 21.52 62.17 -9.83
CA THR A 97 21.14 63.58 -9.88
C THR A 97 22.37 64.45 -9.54
N LYS A 98 23.32 64.53 -10.47
CA LYS A 98 24.66 65.13 -10.24
C LYS A 98 24.64 66.65 -10.08
N ASN A 99 23.58 67.32 -10.53
CA ASN A 99 23.42 68.76 -10.40
C ASN A 99 21.95 69.11 -10.12
N ALA A 100 21.69 70.36 -9.72
CA ALA A 100 20.35 70.82 -9.33
C ALA A 100 19.33 70.78 -10.48
N SER A 101 19.75 70.98 -11.74
CA SER A 101 18.87 70.90 -12.90
C SER A 101 18.38 69.47 -13.11
N MET A 102 19.31 68.51 -13.18
CA MET A 102 18.99 67.09 -13.32
C MET A 102 18.09 66.61 -12.17
N ARG A 103 18.35 67.10 -10.95
CA ARG A 103 17.54 66.74 -9.78
C ARG A 103 16.08 67.16 -9.96
N ARG A 104 15.85 68.41 -10.39
CA ARG A 104 14.50 68.91 -10.65
C ARG A 104 13.80 68.14 -11.77
N GLU A 105 14.49 67.85 -12.88
CA GLU A 105 13.91 67.07 -13.99
C GLU A 105 13.52 65.64 -13.59
N VAL A 106 14.32 65.01 -12.73
CA VAL A 106 14.00 63.69 -12.18
C VAL A 106 12.80 63.76 -11.22
N GLU A 107 12.73 64.79 -10.37
CA GLU A 107 11.58 65.03 -9.48
C GLU A 107 10.29 65.30 -10.26
N ASP A 108 10.37 66.08 -11.34
CA ASP A 108 9.25 66.35 -12.25
C ASP A 108 8.81 65.06 -12.96
N THR A 109 9.75 64.24 -13.41
CA THR A 109 9.45 62.92 -13.99
C THR A 109 8.76 62.03 -12.96
N ALA A 110 9.24 61.99 -11.72
CA ALA A 110 8.58 61.22 -10.65
C ALA A 110 7.16 61.74 -10.38
N TYR A 111 6.96 63.05 -10.36
CA TYR A 111 5.66 63.68 -10.16
C TYR A 111 4.67 63.32 -11.29
N ILE A 112 5.09 63.40 -12.55
CA ILE A 112 4.25 63.06 -13.72
C ILE A 112 3.74 61.61 -13.64
N PHE A 113 4.59 60.68 -13.23
CA PHE A 113 4.25 59.26 -13.11
C PHE A 113 3.60 58.90 -11.78
N GLN A 114 3.28 59.89 -10.94
CA GLN A 114 2.73 59.72 -9.59
C GLN A 114 3.60 58.78 -8.74
N ALA A 115 4.92 58.85 -8.93
CA ALA A 115 5.90 58.08 -8.19
C ALA A 115 6.33 58.84 -6.94
N LYS A 116 6.75 58.11 -5.91
CA LYS A 116 7.12 58.66 -4.61
C LYS A 116 8.63 58.70 -4.46
N VAL A 117 9.20 59.87 -4.20
CA VAL A 117 10.62 59.97 -3.79
C VAL A 117 10.72 59.46 -2.35
N LEU A 118 11.40 58.33 -2.16
CA LEU A 118 11.61 57.73 -0.85
C LEU A 118 12.83 58.29 -0.13
N TYR A 119 13.86 58.66 -0.90
CA TYR A 119 15.12 59.14 -0.35
C TYR A 119 15.82 60.08 -1.32
N ALA A 120 16.40 61.16 -0.77
CA ALA A 120 17.17 62.14 -1.51
C ALA A 120 18.62 62.20 -1.00
N GLY A 121 19.56 61.61 -1.74
CA GLY A 121 20.99 61.65 -1.45
C GLY A 121 21.69 62.86 -2.08
N SER A 122 22.96 63.10 -1.81
CA SER A 122 23.68 64.25 -2.38
C SER A 122 23.69 64.27 -3.91
N ASP A 123 23.83 63.11 -4.55
CA ASP A 123 23.97 62.94 -6.01
C ASP A 123 23.01 61.90 -6.61
N PHE A 124 21.95 61.51 -5.90
CA PHE A 124 20.93 60.59 -6.40
C PHE A 124 19.57 60.75 -5.69
N LEU A 125 18.52 60.21 -6.31
CA LEU A 125 17.20 60.00 -5.72
C LEU A 125 16.84 58.51 -5.74
N VAL A 126 16.09 58.05 -4.74
CA VAL A 126 15.41 56.74 -4.75
C VAL A 126 13.92 56.98 -4.89
N ILE A 127 13.34 56.39 -5.93
CA ILE A 127 11.94 56.60 -6.32
C ILE A 127 11.21 55.27 -6.26
N GLU A 128 10.05 55.24 -5.62
CA GLU A 128 9.10 54.13 -5.67
C GLU A 128 8.02 54.42 -6.71
N LYS A 129 7.83 53.51 -7.66
CA LYS A 129 6.66 53.51 -8.56
C LYS A 129 5.90 52.20 -8.37
N THR A 130 4.62 52.34 -8.06
CA THR A 130 3.66 51.22 -8.09
C THR A 130 2.74 51.41 -9.29
N GLY A 131 2.65 50.43 -10.19
CA GLY A 131 1.95 50.59 -11.47
C GLY A 131 1.84 49.32 -12.29
N THR A 132 1.41 49.44 -13.55
CA THR A 132 1.56 48.37 -14.53
C THR A 132 3.01 48.30 -15.03
N GLU A 133 3.38 47.19 -15.67
CA GLU A 133 4.70 47.03 -16.28
C GLU A 133 4.97 48.14 -17.31
N GLU A 134 3.98 48.48 -18.13
CA GLU A 134 4.07 49.55 -19.15
C GLU A 134 4.29 50.93 -18.54
N GLU A 135 3.62 51.25 -17.43
CA GLU A 135 3.80 52.52 -16.72
C GLU A 135 5.22 52.64 -16.14
N ILE A 136 5.74 51.55 -15.56
CA ILE A 136 7.09 51.50 -14.99
C ILE A 136 8.13 51.61 -16.11
N GLU A 137 7.98 50.87 -17.20
CA GLU A 137 8.90 50.95 -18.34
C GLU A 137 8.91 52.34 -18.99
N SER A 138 7.73 52.97 -19.13
CA SER A 138 7.61 54.33 -19.65
C SER A 138 8.37 55.34 -18.78
N MET A 139 8.28 55.19 -17.45
CA MET A 139 9.05 56.01 -16.51
C MET A 139 10.56 55.73 -16.61
N LEU A 140 10.96 54.45 -16.69
CA LEU A 140 12.35 54.06 -16.82
C LEU A 140 12.99 54.63 -18.09
N LEU A 141 12.27 54.66 -19.21
CA LEU A 141 12.74 55.26 -20.46
C LEU A 141 13.13 56.74 -20.29
N LEU A 142 12.34 57.51 -19.54
CA LEU A 142 12.62 58.91 -19.25
C LEU A 142 13.73 59.10 -18.22
N LEU A 143 13.91 58.14 -17.30
CA LEU A 143 14.96 58.21 -16.27
C LEU A 143 16.34 57.71 -16.75
N ARG A 144 16.39 56.86 -17.79
CA ARG A 144 17.64 56.29 -18.34
C ARG A 144 18.71 57.34 -18.68
N PRO A 145 18.39 58.49 -19.33
CA PRO A 145 19.39 59.52 -19.65
C PRO A 145 20.10 60.13 -18.43
N PHE A 146 19.45 60.15 -17.27
CA PHE A 146 20.04 60.68 -16.03
C PHE A 146 21.01 59.69 -15.36
N GLY A 147 20.96 58.41 -15.74
CA GLY A 147 21.79 57.34 -15.22
C GLY A 147 21.13 56.62 -14.04
N ILE A 148 20.44 55.52 -14.32
CA ILE A 148 19.89 54.62 -13.29
C ILE A 148 21.05 53.85 -12.66
N LYS A 149 21.25 54.03 -11.36
CA LYS A 149 22.29 53.37 -10.57
C LYS A 149 21.85 51.98 -10.08
N GLU A 150 20.57 51.82 -9.76
CA GLU A 150 20.00 50.57 -9.22
C GLU A 150 18.50 50.49 -9.54
N LEU A 151 18.04 49.29 -9.86
CA LEU A 151 16.64 49.00 -10.13
C LEU A 151 16.25 47.69 -9.43
N VAL A 152 15.26 47.78 -8.55
CA VAL A 152 14.66 46.61 -7.89
C VAL A 152 13.19 46.55 -8.26
N ARG A 153 12.71 45.36 -8.63
CA ARG A 153 11.33 45.13 -9.06
C ARG A 153 10.73 43.96 -8.30
N SER A 154 9.47 44.08 -7.91
CA SER A 154 8.72 42.99 -7.26
C SER A 154 8.32 41.88 -8.23
N GLY A 155 8.38 42.16 -9.54
CA GLY A 155 7.61 41.43 -10.53
C GLY A 155 6.11 41.62 -10.32
N ARG A 156 5.31 40.87 -11.08
CA ARG A 156 3.85 41.00 -11.06
C ARG A 156 3.24 40.38 -9.81
N ILE A 157 2.58 41.23 -9.02
CA ILE A 157 1.71 40.83 -7.91
C ILE A 157 0.28 40.93 -8.42
N ALA A 158 -0.52 39.87 -8.28
CA ALA A 158 -1.87 39.83 -8.81
C ALA A 158 -2.90 39.37 -7.77
N VAL A 159 -4.16 39.72 -7.96
CA VAL A 159 -5.35 39.23 -7.26
C VAL A 159 -6.45 39.04 -8.32
N LEU A 160 -7.34 38.07 -8.15
CA LEU A 160 -8.47 37.87 -9.07
C LEU A 160 -9.51 39.00 -8.90
N ARG A 161 -10.04 39.55 -9.99
CA ARG A 161 -11.04 40.64 -10.00
C ARG A 161 -12.33 40.25 -9.29
N ASP A 162 -12.87 39.10 -9.70
CA ASP A 162 -14.00 38.48 -9.05
C ASP A 162 -13.48 37.26 -8.28
N ALA A 163 -13.78 37.20 -6.99
CA ALA A 163 -13.66 35.94 -6.28
C ALA A 163 -14.60 34.96 -7.00
N LYS A 164 -14.08 34.06 -7.85
CA LYS A 164 -14.85 32.91 -8.35
C LYS A 164 -15.42 32.23 -7.10
N LYS A 165 -16.70 32.48 -6.81
CA LYS A 165 -17.45 31.74 -5.79
C LYS A 165 -17.24 30.27 -6.11
N PHE A 166 -16.98 29.47 -5.07
CA PHE A 166 -16.83 28.02 -5.19
C PHE A 166 -18.18 27.41 -5.63
N GLU A 167 -18.54 27.56 -6.89
CA GLU A 167 -19.58 26.77 -7.55
C GLU A 167 -18.95 25.52 -8.17
N GLY A 168 -18.18 24.81 -7.36
CA GLY A 168 -17.77 23.45 -7.70
C GLY A 168 -18.96 22.54 -7.47
N LYS A 169 -19.80 22.32 -8.49
CA LYS A 169 -20.66 21.13 -8.46
C LYS A 169 -19.73 19.94 -8.29
N PHE A 170 -19.98 19.12 -7.26
CA PHE A 170 -19.26 17.86 -7.05
C PHE A 170 -19.27 17.07 -8.35
N ASN A 171 -18.10 16.94 -8.98
CA ASN A 171 -17.94 16.21 -10.23
C ASN A 171 -17.26 14.87 -9.95
N MET A 172 -18.05 13.79 -9.99
CA MET A 172 -17.53 12.43 -9.84
C MET A 172 -16.50 12.06 -10.90
N GLU A 173 -16.50 12.68 -12.08
CA GLU A 173 -15.49 12.46 -13.12
C GLU A 173 -14.10 12.96 -12.70
N GLN A 174 -14.00 13.81 -11.67
CA GLN A 174 -12.74 14.27 -11.09
C GLN A 174 -12.30 13.45 -9.87
N PHE A 175 -13.08 12.45 -9.44
CA PHE A 175 -12.67 11.57 -8.34
C PHE A 175 -11.42 10.78 -8.74
N ALA A 176 -10.34 11.01 -8.00
CA ALA A 176 -9.15 10.17 -8.03
C ALA A 176 -9.05 9.43 -6.69
N PRO A 177 -8.93 8.09 -6.68
CA PRO A 177 -8.71 7.36 -5.45
C PRO A 177 -7.37 7.74 -4.82
N ALA A 178 -7.25 7.56 -3.50
CA ALA A 178 -6.00 7.83 -2.78
C ALA A 178 -4.82 7.05 -3.40
N SER A 179 -3.63 7.66 -3.41
CA SER A 179 -2.41 7.06 -4.00
C SER A 179 -2.11 5.65 -3.46
N ALA A 180 -2.44 5.41 -2.19
CA ALA A 180 -2.30 4.11 -1.54
C ALA A 180 -3.07 2.96 -2.20
N ILE A 181 -4.17 3.27 -2.91
CA ILE A 181 -5.05 2.26 -3.53
C ILE A 181 -5.20 2.44 -5.04
N ALA A 182 -4.74 3.54 -5.62
CA ALA A 182 -4.97 3.89 -7.02
C ALA A 182 -4.49 2.82 -8.03
N ASN A 183 -3.43 2.08 -7.67
CA ASN A 183 -2.84 1.02 -8.49
C ASN A 183 -3.07 -0.38 -7.90
N LEU A 184 -4.06 -0.54 -7.03
CA LEU A 184 -4.44 -1.84 -6.48
C LEU A 184 -5.61 -2.41 -7.26
N GLU A 185 -5.46 -3.66 -7.67
CA GLU A 185 -6.54 -4.42 -8.29
C GLU A 185 -7.19 -5.35 -7.28
N VAL A 186 -8.42 -5.76 -7.58
CA VAL A 186 -9.06 -6.86 -6.87
C VAL A 186 -8.21 -8.12 -7.05
N SER A 187 -7.85 -8.78 -5.95
CA SER A 187 -6.97 -9.96 -6.00
C SER A 187 -7.45 -11.00 -7.01
N SER A 188 -6.53 -11.60 -7.77
CA SER A 188 -6.87 -12.62 -8.76
C SER A 188 -7.61 -13.81 -8.15
N ILE A 189 -7.33 -14.14 -6.88
CA ILE A 189 -8.07 -15.16 -6.12
C ILE A 189 -9.56 -14.82 -6.08
N LYS A 190 -9.91 -13.58 -5.70
CA LYS A 190 -11.30 -13.13 -5.60
C LYS A 190 -11.92 -12.98 -6.98
N ARG A 191 -11.19 -12.42 -7.95
CA ARG A 191 -11.65 -12.24 -9.33
C ARG A 191 -12.03 -13.59 -9.96
N MET A 192 -11.13 -14.58 -9.91
CA MET A 192 -11.39 -15.91 -10.48
C MET A 192 -12.54 -16.61 -9.78
N GLN A 193 -12.71 -16.43 -8.46
CA GLN A 193 -13.87 -16.97 -7.76
C GLN A 193 -15.18 -16.29 -8.20
N LEU A 194 -15.22 -14.97 -8.31
CA LEU A 194 -16.42 -14.25 -8.78
C LEU A 194 -16.83 -14.66 -10.19
N LEU A 195 -15.85 -14.86 -11.08
CA LEU A 195 -16.09 -15.36 -12.43
C LEU A 195 -16.60 -16.81 -12.42
N ALA A 196 -16.10 -17.66 -11.52
CA ALA A 196 -16.60 -19.03 -11.35
C ALA A 196 -18.04 -19.05 -10.84
N ASP A 197 -18.38 -18.20 -9.86
CA ASP A 197 -19.73 -18.12 -9.28
C ASP A 197 -20.78 -17.67 -10.30
N ALA A 198 -20.37 -16.93 -11.35
CA ALA A 198 -21.25 -16.49 -12.43
C ALA A 198 -21.68 -17.61 -13.39
N ASP A 199 -20.97 -18.75 -13.43
CA ASP A 199 -21.30 -19.90 -14.26
C ASP A 199 -21.34 -21.18 -13.42
N LYS A 200 -22.55 -21.69 -13.14
CA LYS A 200 -22.78 -22.89 -12.33
C LYS A 200 -22.13 -24.17 -12.88
N LYS A 201 -21.66 -24.17 -14.14
CA LYS A 201 -20.94 -25.30 -14.72
C LYS A 201 -19.45 -25.30 -14.37
N VAL A 202 -18.92 -24.17 -13.90
CA VAL A 202 -17.51 -24.00 -13.54
C VAL A 202 -17.23 -24.66 -12.19
N ILE A 203 -16.21 -25.50 -12.16
CA ILE A 203 -15.66 -26.03 -10.93
C ILE A 203 -14.57 -25.08 -10.45
N SER A 204 -14.78 -24.45 -9.29
CA SER A 204 -13.74 -23.64 -8.68
C SER A 204 -12.72 -24.48 -7.93
N LEU A 205 -11.48 -24.46 -8.42
CA LEU A 205 -10.27 -24.83 -7.67
C LEU A 205 -9.47 -23.56 -7.29
N ALA A 206 -10.09 -22.38 -7.41
CA ALA A 206 -9.44 -21.11 -7.17
C ALA A 206 -9.45 -20.74 -5.68
N GLN A 207 -10.59 -20.84 -4.99
CA GLN A 207 -10.71 -20.33 -3.62
C GLN A 207 -10.25 -21.35 -2.56
N GLY A 208 -9.57 -20.84 -1.54
CA GLY A 208 -9.01 -21.61 -0.44
C GLY A 208 -9.96 -21.82 0.75
N ILE A 209 -11.19 -22.28 0.51
CA ILE A 209 -12.17 -22.59 1.56
C ILE A 209 -12.22 -24.11 1.78
N PRO A 210 -12.03 -24.60 3.02
CA PRO A 210 -12.28 -25.99 3.36
C PRO A 210 -13.74 -26.36 3.10
N SER A 211 -13.99 -27.50 2.45
CA SER A 211 -15.34 -28.04 2.24
C SER A 211 -16.01 -28.54 3.53
N PHE A 212 -15.25 -28.67 4.62
CA PHE A 212 -15.78 -29.16 5.89
C PHE A 212 -16.73 -28.15 6.54
N ALA A 213 -17.76 -28.66 7.22
CA ALA A 213 -18.58 -27.84 8.09
C ALA A 213 -17.84 -27.54 9.40
N THR A 214 -18.10 -26.36 9.98
CA THR A 214 -17.64 -26.08 11.35
C THR A 214 -18.15 -27.17 12.30
N PRO A 215 -17.29 -27.76 13.16
CA PRO A 215 -17.65 -28.80 14.12
C PRO A 215 -18.86 -28.47 14.99
N MET A 216 -19.67 -29.47 15.34
CA MET A 216 -20.95 -29.25 16.03
C MET A 216 -20.79 -28.62 17.41
N HIS A 217 -19.78 -29.03 18.20
CA HIS A 217 -19.53 -28.47 19.54
C HIS A 217 -19.24 -26.96 19.49
N ILE A 218 -18.56 -26.49 18.44
CA ILE A 218 -18.29 -25.07 18.21
C ILE A 218 -19.59 -24.32 17.90
N LYS A 219 -20.44 -24.87 17.03
CA LYS A 219 -21.76 -24.31 16.72
C LYS A 219 -22.67 -24.24 17.95
N GLN A 220 -22.63 -25.27 18.80
CA GLN A 220 -23.41 -25.33 20.04
C GLN A 220 -22.93 -24.28 21.05
N ALA A 221 -21.63 -24.08 21.20
CA ALA A 221 -21.09 -23.03 22.06
C ALA A 221 -21.50 -21.63 21.62
N ALA A 222 -21.52 -21.37 20.31
CA ALA A 222 -22.01 -20.10 19.76
C ALA A 222 -23.50 -19.88 20.07
N LYS A 223 -24.34 -20.91 19.88
CA LYS A 223 -25.77 -20.87 20.22
C LYS A 223 -25.98 -20.60 21.71
N LYS A 224 -25.29 -21.37 22.56
CA LYS A 224 -25.32 -21.18 24.01
C LYS A 224 -24.96 -19.76 24.41
N ALA A 225 -23.90 -19.18 23.83
CA ALA A 225 -23.51 -17.80 24.13
C ALA A 225 -24.57 -16.76 23.70
N ILE A 226 -25.32 -17.03 22.64
CA ILE A 226 -26.48 -16.22 22.24
C ILE A 226 -27.61 -16.36 23.28
N ASP A 227 -27.99 -17.60 23.61
CA ASP A 227 -29.09 -17.90 24.53
C ASP A 227 -28.83 -17.33 25.95
N GLU A 228 -27.56 -17.32 26.38
CA GLU A 228 -27.12 -16.79 27.67
C GLU A 228 -26.87 -15.27 27.66
N ASN A 229 -27.20 -14.56 26.57
CA ASN A 229 -27.00 -13.12 26.40
C ASN A 229 -25.54 -12.64 26.54
N LEU A 230 -24.57 -13.52 26.31
CA LEU A 230 -23.14 -13.20 26.42
C LEU A 230 -22.60 -12.38 25.24
N VAL A 231 -23.38 -12.26 24.17
CA VAL A 231 -22.97 -11.66 22.88
C VAL A 231 -23.63 -10.30 22.59
N GLY A 232 -24.46 -9.79 23.50
CA GLY A 232 -25.24 -8.56 23.30
C GLY A 232 -24.49 -7.25 23.54
N LYS A 233 -23.24 -7.32 24.02
CA LYS A 233 -22.40 -6.14 24.33
C LYS A 233 -21.00 -6.30 23.74
N TYR A 234 -20.28 -5.18 23.61
CA TYR A 234 -18.85 -5.21 23.28
C TYR A 234 -18.07 -6.00 24.32
N THR A 235 -17.11 -6.80 23.85
CA THR A 235 -16.11 -7.44 24.70
C THR A 235 -14.89 -6.52 24.82
N SER A 236 -13.89 -6.94 25.60
CA SER A 236 -12.57 -6.31 25.52
C SER A 236 -12.07 -6.34 24.06
N GLY A 237 -11.46 -5.24 23.60
CA GLY A 237 -10.82 -5.19 22.28
C GLY A 237 -9.58 -6.08 22.18
N TYR A 238 -9.00 -6.54 23.30
CA TYR A 238 -8.00 -7.60 23.28
C TYR A 238 -8.60 -9.00 23.04
N GLY A 239 -9.91 -9.13 23.19
CA GLY A 239 -10.64 -10.39 23.25
C GLY A 239 -10.95 -10.84 24.68
N ILE A 240 -11.97 -11.69 24.82
CA ILE A 240 -12.41 -12.25 26.10
C ILE A 240 -11.24 -12.99 26.77
N GLU A 241 -11.10 -12.81 28.08
CA GLU A 241 -9.97 -13.32 28.85
C GLU A 241 -9.81 -14.83 28.72
N ALA A 242 -10.90 -15.59 28.90
CA ALA A 242 -10.89 -17.05 28.74
C ALA A 242 -10.37 -17.52 27.38
N LEU A 243 -10.63 -16.77 26.30
CA LEU A 243 -10.10 -17.09 24.97
C LEU A 243 -8.60 -16.80 24.88
N ARG A 244 -8.13 -15.67 25.43
CA ARG A 244 -6.69 -15.37 25.47
C ARG A 244 -5.91 -16.41 26.27
N GLU A 245 -6.45 -16.88 27.40
CA GLU A 245 -5.87 -17.97 28.19
C GLU A 245 -5.84 -19.31 27.42
N ALA A 246 -6.92 -19.65 26.72
CA ALA A 246 -6.98 -20.83 25.87
C ALA A 246 -5.96 -20.75 24.72
N ILE A 247 -5.75 -19.56 24.15
CA ILE A 247 -4.73 -19.30 23.13
C ILE A 247 -3.33 -19.51 23.72
N VAL A 248 -3.02 -18.94 24.89
CA VAL A 248 -1.73 -19.16 25.58
C VAL A 248 -1.46 -20.66 25.78
N THR A 249 -2.47 -21.39 26.25
CA THR A 249 -2.38 -22.85 26.44
C THR A 249 -2.12 -23.56 25.12
N LYS A 250 -2.83 -23.19 24.06
CA LYS A 250 -2.66 -23.77 22.72
C LYS A 250 -1.27 -23.50 22.17
N VAL A 251 -0.77 -22.27 22.21
CA VAL A 251 0.53 -21.94 21.58
C VAL A 251 1.70 -22.53 22.37
N ARG A 252 1.56 -22.72 23.67
CA ARG A 252 2.52 -23.51 24.45
C ARG A 252 2.50 -24.98 24.03
N ARG A 253 1.33 -25.59 23.90
CA ARG A 253 1.15 -27.01 23.58
C ARG A 253 1.57 -27.37 22.17
N ASP A 254 1.14 -26.59 21.18
CA ASP A 254 1.25 -26.96 19.76
C ASP A 254 2.45 -26.28 19.08
N ASN A 255 2.86 -25.11 19.57
CA ASN A 255 3.89 -24.27 18.93
C ASN A 255 5.15 -24.12 19.78
N ASN A 256 5.15 -24.59 21.03
CA ASN A 256 6.23 -24.35 22.01
C ASN A 256 6.54 -22.87 22.28
N ILE A 257 5.57 -21.98 22.06
CA ILE A 257 5.73 -20.54 22.35
C ILE A 257 5.41 -20.31 23.82
N GLN A 258 6.38 -19.75 24.56
CA GLN A 258 6.18 -19.33 25.96
C GLN A 258 5.61 -17.92 25.99
N ALA A 259 4.28 -17.82 25.89
CA ALA A 259 3.55 -16.56 25.98
C ALA A 259 2.76 -16.44 27.29
N ASP A 260 2.43 -15.21 27.66
CA ASP A 260 1.40 -14.86 28.64
C ASP A 260 0.20 -14.16 27.98
N VAL A 261 -0.85 -13.86 28.76
CA VAL A 261 -2.09 -13.25 28.24
C VAL A 261 -1.92 -11.80 27.75
N GLN A 262 -0.85 -11.11 28.16
CA GLN A 262 -0.51 -9.76 27.70
C GLN A 262 0.17 -9.78 26.33
N GLN A 263 0.64 -10.94 25.90
CA GLN A 263 1.25 -11.18 24.59
C GLN A 263 0.24 -11.58 23.51
N VAL A 264 -1.05 -11.66 23.85
CA VAL A 264 -2.11 -12.16 22.96
C VAL A 264 -3.17 -11.09 22.73
N ILE A 265 -3.51 -10.89 21.45
CA ILE A 265 -4.69 -10.13 21.02
C ILE A 265 -5.51 -10.97 20.04
N VAL A 266 -6.82 -11.06 20.30
CA VAL A 266 -7.78 -11.72 19.41
C VAL A 266 -8.19 -10.73 18.32
N THR A 267 -8.29 -11.20 17.08
CA THR A 267 -8.48 -10.35 15.89
C THR A 267 -9.64 -10.81 15.02
N HIS A 268 -10.08 -9.96 14.08
CA HIS A 268 -11.13 -10.26 13.11
C HIS A 268 -10.62 -11.13 11.94
N GLY A 269 -10.01 -12.26 12.29
CA GLY A 269 -9.28 -13.15 11.38
C GLY A 269 -7.88 -12.63 11.01
N GLY A 270 -7.09 -13.49 10.37
CA GLY A 270 -5.68 -13.19 10.05
C GLY A 270 -5.45 -11.98 9.13
N ILE A 271 -6.39 -11.67 8.23
CA ILE A 271 -6.29 -10.52 7.33
C ILE A 271 -6.31 -9.19 8.09
N GLU A 272 -7.18 -9.05 9.09
CA GLU A 272 -7.21 -7.85 9.91
C GLU A 272 -6.00 -7.82 10.86
N ALA A 273 -5.60 -8.98 11.41
CA ALA A 273 -4.36 -9.09 12.19
C ALA A 273 -3.14 -8.54 11.43
N LEU A 274 -2.94 -8.98 10.19
CA LEU A 274 -1.83 -8.54 9.34
C LEU A 274 -1.88 -7.04 9.07
N MET A 275 -3.04 -6.49 8.76
CA MET A 275 -3.19 -5.03 8.56
C MET A 275 -2.86 -4.26 9.84
N SER A 276 -3.36 -4.71 10.99
CA SER A 276 -3.08 -4.11 12.29
C SER A 276 -1.58 -4.14 12.63
N ILE A 277 -0.89 -5.23 12.29
CA ILE A 277 0.56 -5.35 12.43
C ILE A 277 1.28 -4.36 11.51
N PHE A 278 0.94 -4.34 10.22
CA PHE A 278 1.62 -3.48 9.25
C PHE A 278 1.45 -2.00 9.58
N MET A 279 0.24 -1.56 9.91
CA MET A 279 -0.03 -0.16 10.30
C MET A 279 0.62 0.23 11.63
N ALA A 280 0.81 -0.72 12.56
CA ALA A 280 1.50 -0.46 13.82
C ALA A 280 3.03 -0.41 13.67
N LEU A 281 3.57 -1.09 12.65
CA LEU A 281 5.00 -1.32 12.51
C LEU A 281 5.69 -0.49 11.41
N LEU A 282 5.01 -0.28 10.28
CA LEU A 282 5.60 0.26 9.05
C LEU A 282 5.20 1.72 8.80
N ASN A 283 6.19 2.52 8.43
CA ASN A 283 6.00 3.82 7.80
C ASN A 283 6.00 3.68 6.27
N PRO A 284 5.57 4.71 5.51
CA PRO A 284 5.55 4.64 4.05
C PRO A 284 6.90 4.31 3.41
N SER A 285 8.01 4.77 4.00
CA SER A 285 9.37 4.49 3.50
C SER A 285 9.90 3.11 3.90
N ASP A 286 9.42 2.52 4.99
CA ASP A 286 9.98 1.29 5.55
C ASP A 286 9.83 0.11 4.58
N GLU A 287 10.88 -0.68 4.39
CA GLU A 287 10.87 -1.86 3.55
C GLU A 287 10.50 -3.11 4.35
N ILE A 288 9.75 -4.01 3.71
CA ILE A 288 9.44 -5.34 4.23
C ILE A 288 9.84 -6.37 3.19
N ILE A 289 10.63 -7.36 3.61
CA ILE A 289 11.08 -8.45 2.74
C ILE A 289 10.03 -9.56 2.75
N ILE A 290 9.66 -10.05 1.57
CA ILE A 290 8.72 -11.17 1.39
C ILE A 290 9.34 -12.20 0.45
N PRO A 291 9.61 -13.44 0.90
CA PRO A 291 9.98 -14.52 0.01
C PRO A 291 8.81 -14.94 -0.87
N THR A 292 8.95 -14.92 -2.20
CA THR A 292 7.86 -15.23 -3.15
C THR A 292 8.09 -16.54 -3.92
N PRO A 293 7.06 -17.25 -4.42
CA PRO A 293 5.64 -16.91 -4.40
C PRO A 293 5.03 -16.93 -3.01
N ASP A 294 4.22 -15.92 -2.69
CA ASP A 294 3.59 -15.74 -1.36
C ASP A 294 2.14 -15.26 -1.49
N TYR A 295 1.41 -15.27 -0.37
CA TYR A 295 0.00 -14.95 -0.37
C TYR A 295 -0.25 -13.51 -0.83
N ALA A 296 -1.08 -13.37 -1.87
CA ALA A 296 -1.39 -12.09 -2.52
C ALA A 296 -1.79 -10.96 -1.54
N SER A 297 -2.45 -11.27 -0.42
CA SER A 297 -2.84 -10.26 0.55
C SER A 297 -1.67 -9.69 1.36
N HIS A 298 -0.58 -10.44 1.57
CA HIS A 298 0.64 -9.88 2.17
C HIS A 298 1.21 -8.77 1.28
N ILE A 299 1.26 -9.02 -0.02
CA ILE A 299 1.70 -8.03 -1.02
C ILE A 299 0.74 -6.84 -1.08
N THR A 300 -0.57 -7.07 -1.15
CA THR A 300 -1.54 -5.98 -1.26
C THR A 300 -1.59 -5.10 -0.01
N GLN A 301 -1.60 -5.70 1.19
CA GLN A 301 -1.69 -4.91 2.42
C GLN A 301 -0.43 -4.10 2.71
N THR A 302 0.75 -4.68 2.45
CA THR A 302 2.02 -3.93 2.56
C THR A 302 2.02 -2.74 1.60
N ARG A 303 1.53 -2.89 0.36
CA ARG A 303 1.36 -1.77 -0.57
C ARG A 303 0.41 -0.69 -0.05
N ILE A 304 -0.69 -1.05 0.60
CA ILE A 304 -1.64 -0.07 1.19
C ILE A 304 -0.91 0.79 2.23
N VAL A 305 -0.26 0.16 3.21
CA VAL A 305 0.43 0.87 4.30
C VAL A 305 1.61 1.70 3.77
N ARG A 306 2.23 1.25 2.67
CA ARG A 306 3.34 1.94 2.01
C ARG A 306 2.93 2.90 0.89
N HIS A 307 1.67 3.33 0.85
CA HIS A 307 1.17 4.28 -0.15
C HIS A 307 1.46 3.91 -1.61
N GLY A 308 1.35 2.62 -1.93
CA GLY A 308 1.63 2.04 -3.23
C GLY A 308 3.03 1.41 -3.38
N GLY A 309 3.93 1.60 -2.41
CA GLY A 309 5.28 1.05 -2.41
C GLY A 309 5.30 -0.49 -2.38
N LEU A 310 6.12 -1.10 -3.25
CA LEU A 310 6.24 -2.56 -3.35
C LEU A 310 7.13 -3.14 -2.25
N PRO A 311 6.74 -4.26 -1.61
CA PRO A 311 7.66 -4.98 -0.72
C PRO A 311 8.91 -5.43 -1.49
N VAL A 312 9.98 -5.69 -0.75
CA VAL A 312 11.23 -6.21 -1.32
C VAL A 312 11.05 -7.71 -1.50
N PHE A 313 10.91 -8.15 -2.75
CA PHE A 313 10.70 -9.56 -3.07
C PHE A 313 12.02 -10.34 -3.09
N VAL A 314 12.03 -11.51 -2.47
CA VAL A 314 13.16 -12.46 -2.53
C VAL A 314 12.64 -13.80 -3.05
N PRO A 315 12.66 -14.04 -4.37
CA PRO A 315 12.08 -15.25 -4.94
C PRO A 315 12.75 -16.53 -4.41
N LEU A 316 11.91 -17.47 -3.97
CA LEU A 316 12.28 -18.85 -3.66
C LEU A 316 12.75 -19.55 -4.93
N THR A 317 13.69 -20.47 -4.77
CA THR A 317 14.14 -21.32 -5.88
C THR A 317 13.25 -22.56 -5.97
N GLU A 318 12.56 -22.71 -7.10
CA GLU A 318 11.83 -23.94 -7.43
C GLU A 318 12.83 -25.05 -7.79
N THR A 319 12.88 -26.12 -7.01
CA THR A 319 13.71 -27.30 -7.28
C THR A 319 12.84 -28.55 -7.40
N PRO A 320 13.34 -29.66 -7.99
CA PRO A 320 12.61 -30.93 -7.98
C PRO A 320 12.23 -31.43 -6.57
N ASN A 321 12.96 -30.99 -5.53
CA ASN A 321 12.80 -31.47 -4.16
C ASN A 321 12.02 -30.49 -3.25
N GLY A 322 11.60 -29.33 -3.76
CA GLY A 322 10.97 -28.31 -2.93
C GLY A 322 11.19 -26.88 -3.40
N TRP A 323 10.47 -25.96 -2.78
CA TRP A 323 10.72 -24.52 -2.85
C TRP A 323 11.76 -24.16 -1.78
N VAL A 324 12.89 -23.61 -2.18
CA VAL A 324 14.05 -23.37 -1.30
C VAL A 324 14.24 -21.88 -1.08
N MET A 325 14.37 -21.47 0.18
CA MET A 325 14.75 -20.10 0.53
C MET A 325 16.28 -19.97 0.44
N ASP A 326 16.73 -18.91 -0.23
CA ASP A 326 18.15 -18.55 -0.32
C ASP A 326 18.48 -17.50 0.75
N ALA A 327 19.21 -17.91 1.78
CA ALA A 327 19.57 -17.04 2.90
C ALA A 327 20.51 -15.90 2.49
N GLU A 328 21.42 -16.13 1.53
CA GLU A 328 22.34 -15.10 1.04
C GLU A 328 21.59 -14.03 0.25
N ARG A 329 20.63 -14.43 -0.60
CA ARG A 329 19.74 -13.47 -1.29
C ARG A 329 18.85 -12.71 -0.33
N LEU A 330 18.32 -13.38 0.70
CA LEU A 330 17.53 -12.74 1.75
C LEU A 330 18.36 -11.66 2.47
N GLU A 331 19.59 -12.02 2.88
CA GLU A 331 20.50 -11.13 3.58
C GLU A 331 20.99 -9.97 2.69
N GLY A 332 21.27 -10.24 1.42
CA GLY A 332 21.70 -9.23 0.44
C GLY A 332 20.59 -8.26 0.02
N ALA A 333 19.31 -8.58 0.25
CA ALA A 333 18.19 -7.71 -0.03
C ALA A 333 17.96 -6.63 1.06
N ILE A 334 18.68 -6.72 2.19
CA ILE A 334 18.52 -5.81 3.32
C ILE A 334 19.14 -4.46 3.03
N THR A 335 18.39 -3.40 3.33
CA THR A 335 18.84 -2.01 3.30
C THR A 335 18.65 -1.36 4.67
N GLN A 336 19.09 -0.10 4.81
CA GLN A 336 18.82 0.69 6.02
C GLN A 336 17.32 0.97 6.25
N GLN A 337 16.48 0.82 5.21
CA GLN A 337 15.02 1.00 5.33
C GLN A 337 14.31 -0.31 5.68
N THR A 338 14.98 -1.46 5.63
CA THR A 338 14.37 -2.75 5.95
C THR A 338 13.96 -2.80 7.42
N LYS A 339 12.68 -3.05 7.66
CA LYS A 339 12.05 -3.08 8.99
C LYS A 339 11.68 -4.48 9.44
N ALA A 340 11.24 -5.33 8.50
CA ALA A 340 10.74 -6.66 8.81
C ALA A 340 10.97 -7.66 7.67
N ILE A 341 11.00 -8.94 8.03
CA ILE A 341 10.87 -10.08 7.12
C ILE A 341 9.52 -10.73 7.39
N LEU A 342 8.73 -10.99 6.35
CA LEU A 342 7.46 -11.70 6.46
C LEU A 342 7.54 -13.07 5.76
N ILE A 343 7.16 -14.12 6.50
CA ILE A 343 7.08 -15.49 6.00
C ILE A 343 5.68 -16.08 6.22
N CYS A 344 5.27 -16.98 5.32
CA CYS A 344 4.03 -17.77 5.45
C CYS A 344 4.42 -19.25 5.61
N ASN A 345 4.06 -19.88 6.73
CA ASN A 345 4.50 -21.24 7.07
C ASN A 345 3.39 -22.04 7.77
N PRO A 346 2.84 -23.10 7.16
CA PRO A 346 3.00 -23.53 5.76
C PRO A 346 2.52 -22.49 4.74
N CYS A 347 3.19 -22.41 3.59
CA CYS A 347 3.01 -21.34 2.62
C CYS A 347 1.79 -21.53 1.70
N ASN A 348 1.00 -20.48 1.52
CA ASN A 348 0.11 -20.28 0.36
C ASN A 348 0.83 -19.32 -0.60
N PRO A 349 1.12 -19.69 -1.86
CA PRO A 349 0.47 -20.76 -2.64
C PRO A 349 1.23 -22.08 -2.76
N THR A 350 2.50 -22.14 -2.33
CA THR A 350 3.42 -23.22 -2.71
C THR A 350 3.20 -24.52 -1.96
N GLY A 351 2.60 -24.45 -0.77
CA GLY A 351 2.55 -25.56 0.17
C GLY A 351 3.89 -25.89 0.83
N LYS A 352 4.89 -25.00 0.72
CA LYS A 352 6.19 -25.16 1.41
C LYS A 352 5.99 -25.20 2.93
N VAL A 353 6.74 -26.07 3.60
CA VAL A 353 6.94 -26.02 5.05
C VAL A 353 8.39 -25.69 5.32
N TYR A 354 8.65 -24.59 6.04
CA TYR A 354 10.01 -24.19 6.37
C TYR A 354 10.66 -25.17 7.34
N SER A 355 11.87 -25.59 7.03
CA SER A 355 12.67 -26.44 7.91
C SER A 355 13.22 -25.64 9.10
N LYS A 356 13.62 -26.35 10.17
CA LYS A 356 14.29 -25.72 11.33
C LYS A 356 15.53 -24.93 10.92
N ALA A 357 16.31 -25.45 9.96
CA ALA A 357 17.51 -24.80 9.47
C ALA A 357 17.21 -23.49 8.73
N GLU A 358 16.21 -23.48 7.85
CA GLU A 358 15.78 -22.26 7.16
C GLU A 358 15.25 -21.20 8.13
N LEU A 359 14.44 -21.61 9.12
CA LEU A 359 13.95 -20.69 10.15
C LEU A 359 15.08 -20.14 11.03
N ALA A 360 16.10 -20.94 11.34
CA ALA A 360 17.28 -20.50 12.07
C ALA A 360 18.09 -19.46 11.27
N GLU A 361 18.18 -19.60 9.94
CA GLU A 361 18.78 -18.57 9.09
C GLU A 361 17.97 -17.27 9.07
N VAL A 362 16.63 -17.34 8.99
CA VAL A 362 15.77 -16.14 9.12
C VAL A 362 16.00 -15.46 10.47
N ALA A 363 16.03 -16.23 11.56
CA ALA A 363 16.31 -15.73 12.91
C ALA A 363 17.69 -15.07 13.00
N ARG A 364 18.73 -15.74 12.49
CA ARG A 364 20.12 -15.23 12.47
C ARG A 364 20.20 -13.89 11.73
N ILE A 365 19.58 -13.79 10.55
CA ILE A 365 19.57 -12.59 9.72
C ILE A 365 18.80 -11.47 10.44
N ALA A 366 17.60 -11.74 10.95
CA ALA A 366 16.83 -10.74 11.69
C ALA A 366 17.56 -10.23 12.94
N ASN A 367 18.34 -11.09 13.60
CA ASN A 367 19.18 -10.72 14.73
C ASN A 367 20.33 -9.81 14.32
N LYS A 368 21.06 -10.18 13.27
CA LYS A 368 22.21 -9.41 12.77
C LYS A 368 21.83 -7.99 12.35
N TYR A 369 20.64 -7.81 11.75
CA TYR A 369 20.20 -6.52 11.21
C TYR A 369 19.11 -5.83 12.04
N ASN A 370 18.78 -6.36 13.21
CA ASN A 370 17.74 -5.82 14.11
C ASN A 370 16.36 -5.63 13.42
N LEU A 371 15.90 -6.67 12.74
CA LEU A 371 14.64 -6.69 11.99
C LEU A 371 13.55 -7.42 12.78
N PHE A 372 12.28 -7.02 12.60
CA PHE A 372 11.15 -7.83 13.05
C PHE A 372 10.92 -9.03 12.12
N ILE A 373 10.30 -10.08 12.66
CA ILE A 373 9.84 -11.22 11.88
C ILE A 373 8.32 -11.30 12.02
N ILE A 374 7.60 -11.27 10.90
CA ILE A 374 6.16 -11.54 10.87
C ILE A 374 5.97 -12.93 10.28
N THR A 375 5.24 -13.80 10.97
CA THR A 375 5.00 -15.18 10.51
C THR A 375 3.49 -15.46 10.45
N ASP A 376 2.98 -15.73 9.25
CA ASP A 376 1.62 -16.22 9.05
C ASP A 376 1.60 -17.75 9.17
N GLU A 377 1.02 -18.23 10.27
CA GLU A 377 0.97 -19.64 10.65
C GLU A 377 -0.45 -20.24 10.53
N MET A 378 -1.28 -19.64 9.66
CA MET A 378 -2.69 -20.03 9.46
C MET A 378 -2.93 -21.51 9.09
N TYR A 379 -1.91 -22.20 8.56
CA TYR A 379 -1.98 -23.59 8.09
C TYR A 379 -1.19 -24.59 8.97
N GLU A 380 -0.77 -24.21 10.17
CA GLU A 380 0.13 -24.96 11.05
C GLU A 380 -0.19 -26.47 11.23
N TYR A 381 -1.47 -26.85 11.21
CA TYR A 381 -1.89 -28.24 11.42
C TYR A 381 -1.90 -29.09 10.15
N PHE A 382 -1.78 -28.46 8.99
CA PHE A 382 -1.87 -29.12 7.69
C PHE A 382 -0.48 -29.29 7.11
N THR A 383 0.31 -30.19 7.72
CA THR A 383 1.58 -30.67 7.20
C THR A 383 1.50 -32.17 6.87
N PHE A 384 2.29 -32.61 5.90
CA PHE A 384 2.22 -33.96 5.34
C PHE A 384 3.61 -34.65 5.32
N ASP A 385 3.64 -35.94 4.99
CA ASP A 385 4.88 -36.71 4.80
C ASP A 385 5.88 -36.62 5.98
N GLY A 386 5.37 -36.55 7.21
CA GLY A 386 6.18 -36.46 8.43
C GLY A 386 6.80 -35.08 8.70
N LYS A 387 6.56 -34.08 7.84
CA LYS A 387 6.97 -32.69 8.07
C LYS A 387 6.24 -32.15 9.30
N LYS A 388 6.97 -31.40 10.12
CA LYS A 388 6.45 -30.73 11.31
C LYS A 388 6.46 -29.23 11.08
N HIS A 389 5.37 -28.59 11.45
CA HIS A 389 5.35 -27.14 11.60
C HIS A 389 6.25 -26.72 12.76
N ILE A 390 7.01 -25.65 12.56
CA ILE A 390 7.86 -25.04 13.59
C ILE A 390 7.56 -23.55 13.58
N SER A 391 7.11 -23.05 14.72
CA SER A 391 6.91 -21.62 14.91
C SER A 391 8.25 -20.98 15.23
N ILE A 392 8.68 -20.02 14.41
CA ILE A 392 9.93 -19.27 14.67
C ILE A 392 9.88 -18.50 16.00
N GLY A 393 8.67 -18.13 16.47
CA GLY A 393 8.47 -17.55 17.79
C GLY A 393 8.80 -18.48 18.98
N SER A 394 9.04 -19.77 18.74
CA SER A 394 9.54 -20.71 19.75
C SER A 394 11.07 -20.71 19.87
N MET A 395 11.78 -20.06 18.95
CA MET A 395 13.25 -19.97 18.95
C MET A 395 13.67 -18.86 19.93
N PRO A 396 14.38 -19.19 21.03
CA PRO A 396 14.74 -18.21 22.05
C PRO A 396 15.50 -17.00 21.51
N GLU A 397 16.33 -17.22 20.49
CA GLU A 397 17.14 -16.20 19.83
C GLU A 397 16.33 -15.16 19.04
N ALA A 398 15.06 -15.43 18.71
CA ALA A 398 14.21 -14.52 17.92
C ALA A 398 12.87 -14.19 18.59
N ALA A 399 12.55 -14.80 19.74
CA ALA A 399 11.21 -14.71 20.33
C ALA A 399 10.73 -13.26 20.60
N ASP A 400 11.65 -12.34 20.92
CA ASP A 400 11.34 -10.95 21.27
C ASP A 400 10.96 -10.04 20.09
N ARG A 401 11.20 -10.49 18.85
CA ARG A 401 10.96 -9.75 17.60
C ARG A 401 10.02 -10.46 16.64
N VAL A 402 9.51 -11.62 17.02
CA VAL A 402 8.53 -12.39 16.23
C VAL A 402 7.12 -11.92 16.55
N ILE A 403 6.35 -11.68 15.49
CA ILE A 403 4.92 -11.40 15.52
C ILE A 403 4.22 -12.54 14.76
N SER A 404 3.65 -13.49 15.50
CA SER A 404 2.97 -14.65 14.91
C SER A 404 1.49 -14.39 14.70
N VAL A 405 0.98 -14.68 13.51
CA VAL A 405 -0.43 -14.59 13.15
C VAL A 405 -1.00 -15.99 13.01
N PHE A 406 -2.09 -16.25 13.71
CA PHE A 406 -2.81 -17.52 13.67
C PHE A 406 -4.31 -17.30 13.43
N GLY A 407 -5.02 -18.39 13.16
CA GLY A 407 -6.47 -18.34 13.17
C GLY A 407 -7.14 -19.69 13.06
N LEU A 408 -8.46 -19.68 13.23
CA LEU A 408 -9.27 -20.89 13.24
C LEU A 408 -9.98 -21.13 11.91
N SER A 409 -9.83 -20.19 10.97
CA SER A 409 -10.49 -20.21 9.67
C SER A 409 -10.26 -21.52 8.92
N LYS A 410 -9.06 -22.11 9.05
CA LYS A 410 -8.63 -23.28 8.29
C LYS A 410 -8.74 -24.54 9.12
N SER A 411 -8.13 -24.53 10.31
CA SER A 411 -8.03 -25.66 11.24
C SER A 411 -9.39 -26.21 11.70
N TYR A 412 -10.39 -25.34 11.84
CA TYR A 412 -11.72 -25.69 12.36
C TYR A 412 -12.86 -25.39 11.38
N ALA A 413 -12.54 -25.16 10.10
CA ALA A 413 -13.50 -24.77 9.08
C ALA A 413 -14.35 -23.54 9.50
N MET A 414 -13.70 -22.52 10.05
CA MET A 414 -14.32 -21.31 10.61
C MET A 414 -14.12 -20.05 9.74
N THR A 415 -14.00 -20.19 8.42
CA THR A 415 -13.69 -19.06 7.51
C THR A 415 -14.66 -17.88 7.65
N GLY A 416 -15.97 -18.16 7.76
CA GLY A 416 -17.03 -17.16 7.93
C GLY A 416 -17.20 -16.59 9.34
N TRP A 417 -16.54 -17.19 10.35
CA TRP A 417 -16.61 -16.72 11.74
C TRP A 417 -15.70 -15.53 12.01
N ARG A 418 -14.73 -15.29 11.11
CA ARG A 418 -13.84 -14.13 11.15
C ARG A 418 -13.09 -13.99 12.48
N ILE A 419 -12.40 -15.06 12.88
CA ILE A 419 -11.65 -15.09 14.13
C ILE A 419 -10.20 -15.52 13.89
N GLY A 420 -9.27 -14.76 14.46
CA GLY A 420 -7.83 -14.95 14.42
C GLY A 420 -7.20 -14.44 15.71
N TYR A 421 -5.88 -14.52 15.82
CA TYR A 421 -5.14 -13.94 16.94
C TYR A 421 -3.69 -13.67 16.57
N ILE A 422 -3.09 -12.73 17.29
CA ILE A 422 -1.67 -12.40 17.22
C ILE A 422 -1.01 -12.82 18.53
N VAL A 423 0.20 -13.37 18.43
CA VAL A 423 1.11 -13.56 19.56
C VAL A 423 2.38 -12.77 19.28
N ALA A 424 2.74 -11.85 20.17
CA ALA A 424 3.89 -10.98 20.00
C ALA A 424 4.49 -10.56 21.36
N ASP A 425 5.64 -9.88 21.34
CA ASP A 425 6.18 -9.25 22.54
C ASP A 425 5.15 -8.27 23.15
N LYS A 426 4.97 -8.33 24.48
CA LYS A 426 3.99 -7.50 25.21
C LYS A 426 4.20 -5.99 25.02
N ARG A 427 5.41 -5.56 24.65
CA ARG A 427 5.71 -4.16 24.32
C ARG A 427 5.06 -3.72 23.00
N LEU A 428 4.84 -4.65 22.06
CA LEU A 428 4.21 -4.37 20.77
C LEU A 428 2.67 -4.40 20.83
N ILE A 429 2.12 -5.25 21.69
CA ILE A 429 0.67 -5.48 21.79
C ILE A 429 -0.15 -4.18 21.98
N PRO A 430 0.24 -3.21 22.85
CA PRO A 430 -0.48 -1.94 22.96
C PRO A 430 -0.48 -1.10 21.67
N HIS A 431 0.55 -1.20 20.83
CA HIS A 431 0.62 -0.47 19.56
C HIS A 431 -0.26 -1.12 18.49
N ILE A 432 -0.24 -2.45 18.42
CA ILE A 432 -1.15 -3.23 17.57
C ILE A 432 -2.60 -2.98 17.99
N PHE A 433 -2.87 -2.94 19.30
CA PHE A 433 -4.19 -2.67 19.85
C PHE A 433 -4.76 -1.32 19.43
N LYS A 434 -3.96 -0.24 19.42
CA LYS A 434 -4.42 1.09 18.96
C LYS A 434 -4.99 1.05 17.54
N VAL A 435 -4.34 0.31 16.64
CA VAL A 435 -4.83 0.13 15.27
C VAL A 435 -6.06 -0.77 15.27
N HIS A 436 -5.98 -1.93 15.92
CA HIS A 436 -7.07 -2.91 15.98
C HIS A 436 -8.39 -2.29 16.46
N ASP A 437 -8.34 -1.55 17.57
CA ASP A 437 -9.47 -0.85 18.17
C ASP A 437 -10.07 0.18 17.19
N SER A 438 -9.22 0.92 16.47
CA SER A 438 -9.64 1.90 15.47
C SER A 438 -10.25 1.26 14.22
N LEU A 439 -9.86 0.04 13.87
CA LEU A 439 -10.36 -0.66 12.69
C LEU A 439 -11.70 -1.36 12.96
N ILE A 440 -11.83 -2.05 14.10
CA ILE A 440 -12.97 -2.95 14.32
C ILE A 440 -13.52 -2.94 15.76
N THR A 441 -12.97 -2.14 16.68
CA THR A 441 -13.33 -2.08 18.12
C THR A 441 -13.01 -3.36 18.89
N CYS A 442 -13.70 -4.47 18.58
CA CYS A 442 -13.42 -5.78 19.15
C CYS A 442 -13.92 -6.92 18.24
N PRO A 443 -13.30 -8.10 18.24
CA PRO A 443 -13.79 -9.24 17.46
C PRO A 443 -15.22 -9.62 17.86
N ALA A 444 -16.01 -10.16 16.92
CA ALA A 444 -17.40 -10.52 17.19
C ALA A 444 -17.52 -11.49 18.39
N ALA A 445 -18.28 -11.11 19.42
CA ALA A 445 -18.39 -11.85 20.68
C ALA A 445 -18.78 -13.33 20.45
N VAL A 446 -19.77 -13.59 19.58
CA VAL A 446 -20.21 -14.96 19.23
C VAL A 446 -19.07 -15.81 18.67
N SER A 447 -18.21 -15.22 17.85
CA SER A 447 -17.06 -15.92 17.25
C SER A 447 -15.97 -16.20 18.27
N GLN A 448 -15.84 -15.37 19.31
CA GLN A 448 -14.90 -15.60 20.39
C GLN A 448 -15.31 -16.80 21.25
N TYR A 449 -16.60 -16.93 21.61
CA TYR A 449 -17.10 -18.10 22.34
C TYR A 449 -17.02 -19.38 21.49
N ALA A 450 -17.28 -19.29 20.18
CA ALA A 450 -17.06 -20.39 19.26
C ALA A 450 -15.58 -20.82 19.22
N ALA A 451 -14.66 -19.86 19.14
CA ALA A 451 -13.23 -20.13 19.14
C ALA A 451 -12.74 -20.72 20.47
N LEU A 452 -13.27 -20.25 21.60
CA LEU A 452 -12.96 -20.81 22.91
C LEU A 452 -13.31 -22.31 22.96
N ALA A 453 -14.51 -22.66 22.50
CA ALA A 453 -14.95 -24.06 22.42
C ALA A 453 -14.11 -24.88 21.43
N ALA A 454 -13.63 -24.28 20.34
CA ALA A 454 -12.74 -24.96 19.40
C ALA A 454 -11.38 -25.31 20.01
N LEU A 455 -10.80 -24.40 20.80
CA LEU A 455 -9.48 -24.58 21.42
C LEU A 455 -9.51 -25.52 22.64
N GLN A 456 -10.62 -25.52 23.40
CA GLN A 456 -10.79 -26.37 24.58
C GLN A 456 -11.46 -27.71 24.27
N GLY A 457 -12.13 -27.81 23.13
CA GLY A 457 -12.86 -29.00 22.70
C GLY A 457 -11.97 -30.10 22.11
N PRO A 458 -12.60 -31.17 21.59
CA PRO A 458 -11.90 -32.29 20.98
C PRO A 458 -11.06 -31.88 19.77
N GLN A 459 -9.78 -32.28 19.77
CA GLN A 459 -8.80 -31.94 18.74
C GLN A 459 -8.68 -33.00 17.63
N ASN A 460 -9.43 -34.12 17.72
CA ASN A 460 -9.44 -35.17 16.70
C ASN A 460 -9.93 -34.65 15.33
N VAL A 461 -10.86 -33.68 15.33
CA VAL A 461 -11.41 -33.13 14.09
C VAL A 461 -10.36 -32.46 13.20
N VAL A 462 -9.34 -31.83 13.81
CA VAL A 462 -8.23 -31.22 13.06
C VAL A 462 -7.38 -32.30 12.38
N LYS A 463 -7.16 -33.45 13.05
CA LYS A 463 -6.47 -34.61 12.47
C LYS A 463 -7.26 -35.23 11.33
N GLU A 464 -8.58 -35.34 11.47
CA GLU A 464 -9.48 -35.83 10.42
C GLU A 464 -9.42 -34.92 9.18
N PHE A 465 -9.47 -33.60 9.36
CA PHE A 465 -9.32 -32.64 8.26
C PHE A 465 -7.96 -32.74 7.58
N ARG A 466 -6.88 -32.86 8.37
CA ARG A 466 -5.52 -33.07 7.83
C ARG A 466 -5.46 -34.35 6.98
N ASN A 467 -5.97 -35.47 7.47
CA ASN A 467 -5.95 -36.74 6.74
C ASN A 467 -6.76 -36.66 5.43
N ALA A 468 -7.91 -35.98 5.47
CA ALA A 468 -8.71 -35.74 4.27
C ALA A 468 -7.98 -34.84 3.26
N PHE A 469 -7.29 -33.79 3.71
CA PHE A 469 -6.45 -32.98 2.83
C PHE A 469 -5.25 -33.74 2.28
N ASP A 470 -4.62 -34.63 3.05
CA ASP A 470 -3.52 -35.45 2.54
C ASP A 470 -4.00 -36.39 1.44
N LYS A 471 -5.16 -37.05 1.62
CA LYS A 471 -5.78 -37.85 0.56
C LYS A 471 -6.03 -37.03 -0.70
N ARG A 472 -6.59 -35.83 -0.56
CA ARG A 472 -6.86 -34.91 -1.69
C ARG A 472 -5.58 -34.43 -2.35
N ARG A 473 -4.53 -34.18 -1.57
CA ARG A 473 -3.18 -33.84 -2.06
C ARG A 473 -2.61 -34.96 -2.93
N GLN A 474 -2.75 -36.23 -2.54
CA GLN A 474 -2.32 -37.35 -3.38
C GLN A 474 -3.10 -37.40 -4.70
N ILE A 475 -4.41 -37.19 -4.67
CA ILE A 475 -5.25 -37.13 -5.89
C ILE A 475 -4.76 -36.03 -6.84
N VAL A 476 -4.43 -34.85 -6.32
CA VAL A 476 -3.86 -33.76 -7.13
C VAL A 476 -2.53 -34.19 -7.72
N PHE A 477 -1.61 -34.67 -6.90
CA PHE A 477 -0.28 -35.08 -7.34
C PHE A 477 -0.36 -36.16 -8.43
N GLU A 478 -1.11 -37.24 -8.20
CA GLU A 478 -1.33 -38.31 -9.17
C GLU A 478 -2.00 -37.82 -10.46
N ALA A 479 -2.93 -36.86 -10.40
CA ALA A 479 -3.59 -36.34 -11.58
C ALA A 479 -2.65 -35.46 -12.42
N LEU A 480 -1.89 -34.57 -11.78
CA LEU A 480 -0.99 -33.66 -12.51
C LEU A 480 0.25 -34.38 -13.03
N SER A 481 0.73 -35.43 -12.36
CA SER A 481 1.85 -36.26 -12.83
C SER A 481 1.55 -37.12 -14.07
N LYS A 482 0.31 -37.15 -14.55
CA LYS A 482 -0.07 -37.90 -15.77
C LYS A 482 0.23 -37.15 -17.07
N THR A 483 0.69 -35.91 -16.99
CA THR A 483 0.96 -35.06 -18.14
C THR A 483 2.32 -34.40 -17.99
N ASP A 484 3.08 -34.33 -19.09
CA ASP A 484 4.34 -33.58 -19.14
C ASP A 484 4.11 -32.06 -19.32
N LYS A 485 2.85 -31.64 -19.49
CA LYS A 485 2.46 -30.22 -19.59
C LYS A 485 2.48 -29.51 -18.24
N LEU A 486 2.55 -30.26 -17.13
CA LEU A 486 2.59 -29.71 -15.78
C LEU A 486 3.74 -30.31 -14.99
N LYS A 487 4.45 -29.46 -14.26
CA LYS A 487 5.40 -29.87 -13.23
C LYS A 487 4.92 -29.39 -11.88
N LEU A 488 4.81 -30.30 -10.92
CA LEU A 488 4.37 -29.98 -9.57
C LEU A 488 5.45 -30.36 -8.57
N VAL A 489 5.95 -29.37 -7.83
CA VAL A 489 6.61 -29.61 -6.54
C VAL A 489 5.53 -30.06 -5.57
N LYS A 490 5.66 -31.28 -5.04
CA LYS A 490 4.63 -31.86 -4.17
C LYS A 490 4.47 -31.00 -2.90
N PRO A 491 3.27 -30.50 -2.59
CA PRO A 491 3.05 -29.67 -1.39
C PRO A 491 3.40 -30.43 -0.11
N GLU A 492 4.11 -29.77 0.80
CA GLU A 492 4.46 -30.31 2.12
C GLU A 492 3.44 -29.93 3.20
N GLY A 493 2.62 -28.91 2.93
CA GLY A 493 1.56 -28.44 3.79
C GLY A 493 0.52 -27.54 3.12
N ALA A 494 -0.30 -26.88 3.94
CA ALA A 494 -1.50 -26.15 3.54
C ALA A 494 -2.47 -27.04 2.74
N TYR A 495 -3.25 -26.45 1.82
CA TYR A 495 -4.06 -27.22 0.88
C TYR A 495 -4.06 -26.63 -0.54
N TYR A 496 -2.87 -26.21 -0.96
CA TYR A 496 -2.62 -25.61 -2.28
C TYR A 496 -1.54 -26.37 -3.03
N ALA A 497 -1.66 -26.36 -4.36
CA ALA A 497 -0.64 -26.83 -5.28
C ALA A 497 -0.35 -25.71 -6.28
N LEU A 498 0.91 -25.29 -6.38
CA LEU A 498 1.37 -24.36 -7.40
C LEU A 498 2.09 -25.17 -8.49
N ALA A 499 1.38 -25.42 -9.59
CA ALA A 499 1.88 -26.26 -10.68
C ALA A 499 2.42 -25.37 -11.80
N LYS A 500 3.65 -25.63 -12.23
CA LYS A 500 4.28 -24.98 -13.36
C LYS A 500 3.74 -25.56 -14.66
N VAL A 501 3.38 -24.70 -15.59
CA VAL A 501 2.96 -25.09 -16.93
C VAL A 501 4.18 -25.14 -17.84
N ALA A 502 4.26 -26.17 -18.70
CA ALA A 502 5.35 -26.33 -19.63
C ALA A 502 5.38 -25.19 -20.66
N GLY A 503 6.58 -24.69 -20.95
CA GLY A 503 6.79 -23.52 -21.82
C GLY A 503 6.63 -22.19 -21.07
N ASN A 504 6.88 -21.09 -21.78
CA ASN A 504 6.68 -19.74 -21.24
C ASN A 504 5.26 -19.29 -21.58
N VAL A 505 4.30 -19.63 -20.71
CA VAL A 505 2.88 -19.31 -20.91
C VAL A 505 2.49 -18.04 -20.15
N ASP A 506 1.59 -17.27 -20.76
CA ASP A 506 0.79 -16.27 -20.04
C ASP A 506 -0.20 -17.02 -19.13
N ASP A 507 0.10 -17.03 -17.84
CA ASP A 507 -0.67 -17.77 -16.84
C ASP A 507 -2.06 -17.17 -16.60
N TYR A 508 -2.23 -15.88 -16.84
CA TYR A 508 -3.52 -15.19 -16.73
C TYR A 508 -4.43 -15.58 -17.89
N ASP A 509 -3.95 -15.49 -19.13
CA ASP A 509 -4.69 -15.94 -20.30
C ASP A 509 -5.07 -17.43 -20.20
N LEU A 510 -4.13 -18.28 -19.80
CA LEU A 510 -4.40 -19.70 -19.59
C LEU A 510 -5.47 -19.92 -18.51
N SER A 511 -5.41 -19.20 -17.39
CA SER A 511 -6.40 -19.29 -16.33
C SER A 511 -7.80 -18.88 -16.82
N MET A 512 -7.90 -17.86 -17.66
CA MET A 512 -9.15 -17.43 -18.27
C MET A 512 -9.68 -18.45 -19.28
N ARG A 513 -8.82 -19.05 -20.10
CA ARG A 513 -9.21 -20.13 -21.03
C ARG A 513 -9.68 -21.39 -20.30
N LEU A 514 -8.99 -21.81 -19.23
CA LEU A 514 -9.44 -22.91 -18.37
C LEU A 514 -10.83 -22.63 -17.78
N LEU A 515 -11.08 -21.39 -17.34
CA LEU A 515 -12.38 -20.98 -16.83
C LEU A 515 -13.47 -21.07 -17.92
N HIS A 516 -13.25 -20.47 -19.09
CA HIS A 516 -14.28 -20.37 -20.13
C HIS A 516 -14.51 -21.66 -20.91
N GLU A 517 -13.43 -22.35 -21.29
CA GLU A 517 -13.44 -23.51 -22.18
C GLU A 517 -13.47 -24.84 -21.40
N ALA A 518 -12.59 -24.98 -20.40
CA ALA A 518 -12.53 -26.21 -19.59
C ALA A 518 -13.52 -26.22 -18.42
N LYS A 519 -14.17 -25.08 -18.12
CA LYS A 519 -15.07 -24.91 -16.97
C LYS A 519 -14.38 -25.24 -15.65
N VAL A 520 -13.13 -24.79 -15.49
CA VAL A 520 -12.34 -24.93 -14.26
C VAL A 520 -11.70 -23.59 -13.90
N ALA A 521 -11.96 -23.08 -12.70
CA ALA A 521 -11.30 -21.88 -12.20
C ALA A 521 -10.04 -22.25 -11.43
N VAL A 522 -8.91 -21.66 -11.83
CA VAL A 522 -7.61 -21.71 -11.13
C VAL A 522 -7.14 -20.28 -10.87
N VAL A 523 -6.06 -20.09 -10.11
CA VAL A 523 -5.49 -18.73 -9.94
C VAL A 523 -4.16 -18.65 -10.69
N PRO A 524 -3.93 -17.61 -11.52
CA PRO A 524 -2.63 -17.41 -12.17
C PRO A 524 -1.54 -17.21 -11.15
N GLY A 525 -0.38 -17.82 -11.38
CA GLY A 525 0.75 -17.83 -10.47
C GLY A 525 1.38 -16.45 -10.28
N SER A 526 1.37 -15.62 -11.32
CA SER A 526 1.78 -14.21 -11.32
C SER A 526 1.08 -13.37 -10.23
N ALA A 527 -0.09 -13.79 -9.74
CA ALA A 527 -0.79 -13.12 -8.64
C ALA A 527 -0.08 -13.24 -7.27
N PHE A 528 0.92 -14.12 -7.16
CA PHE A 528 1.64 -14.42 -5.92
C PHE A 528 3.04 -13.80 -5.86
N GLY A 529 3.34 -12.87 -6.77
CA GLY A 529 4.62 -12.18 -6.87
C GLY A 529 5.66 -12.93 -7.71
N PRO A 530 6.88 -12.37 -7.81
CA PRO A 530 7.91 -12.89 -8.71
C PRO A 530 8.30 -14.34 -8.38
N GLY A 531 8.51 -15.15 -9.43
CA GLY A 531 8.71 -16.59 -9.34
C GLY A 531 7.42 -17.40 -9.44
N GLY A 532 6.26 -16.74 -9.48
CA GLY A 532 4.96 -17.36 -9.70
C GLY A 532 4.57 -17.43 -11.18
N GLU A 533 5.24 -16.70 -12.07
CA GLU A 533 4.91 -16.64 -13.49
C GLU A 533 4.93 -18.03 -14.14
N SER A 534 4.05 -18.25 -15.13
CA SER A 534 3.84 -19.55 -15.80
C SER A 534 3.42 -20.68 -14.86
N HIS A 535 2.90 -20.37 -13.67
CA HIS A 535 2.26 -21.35 -12.79
C HIS A 535 0.76 -21.13 -12.70
N ILE A 536 0.05 -22.17 -12.27
CA ILE A 536 -1.35 -22.07 -11.84
C ILE A 536 -1.47 -22.63 -10.42
N ARG A 537 -2.17 -21.90 -9.55
CA ARG A 537 -2.50 -22.37 -8.21
C ARG A 537 -3.85 -23.05 -8.18
N LEU A 538 -3.85 -24.26 -7.65
CA LEU A 538 -5.01 -25.09 -7.35
C LEU A 538 -5.22 -25.16 -5.84
N SER A 539 -6.46 -25.05 -5.40
CA SER A 539 -6.92 -25.38 -4.06
C SER A 539 -7.53 -26.77 -4.07
N PHE A 540 -7.04 -27.65 -3.19
CA PHE A 540 -7.67 -28.95 -2.91
C PHE A 540 -8.51 -28.91 -1.62
N GLY A 541 -9.01 -27.71 -1.30
CA GLY A 541 -9.94 -27.45 -0.21
C GLY A 541 -11.34 -28.03 -0.43
N CYS A 542 -11.76 -28.21 -1.69
CA CYS A 542 -13.10 -28.64 -2.09
C CYS A 542 -13.36 -30.14 -1.83
N GLU A 543 -14.60 -30.59 -2.10
CA GLU A 543 -14.96 -32.01 -1.98
C GLU A 543 -14.26 -32.89 -3.02
N GLU A 544 -14.00 -34.15 -2.67
CA GLU A 544 -13.26 -35.07 -3.52
C GLU A 544 -13.87 -35.28 -4.93
N PRO A 545 -15.20 -35.44 -5.10
CA PRO A 545 -15.80 -35.58 -6.44
C PRO A 545 -15.56 -34.34 -7.32
N GLN A 546 -15.74 -33.14 -6.74
CA GLN A 546 -15.50 -31.88 -7.42
C GLN A 546 -14.01 -31.73 -7.80
N LEU A 547 -13.11 -32.10 -6.88
CA LEU A 547 -11.67 -32.06 -7.13
C LEU A 547 -11.28 -32.96 -8.30
N ARG A 548 -11.74 -34.23 -8.31
CA ARG A 548 -11.44 -35.20 -9.37
C ARG A 548 -11.95 -34.73 -10.74
N GLU A 549 -13.18 -34.23 -10.79
CA GLU A 549 -13.76 -33.73 -12.03
C GLU A 549 -13.05 -32.46 -12.52
N GLY A 550 -12.71 -31.53 -11.62
CA GLY A 550 -11.93 -30.34 -11.96
C GLY A 550 -10.55 -30.68 -12.53
N LEU A 551 -9.83 -31.60 -11.89
CA LEU A 551 -8.53 -32.07 -12.37
C LEU A 551 -8.64 -32.79 -13.73
N ARG A 552 -9.67 -33.63 -13.93
CA ARG A 552 -9.91 -34.31 -15.20
C ARG A 552 -10.12 -33.32 -16.35
N ARG A 553 -10.94 -32.28 -16.13
CA ARG A 553 -11.18 -31.22 -17.13
C ARG A 553 -9.92 -30.41 -17.42
N LEU A 554 -9.17 -30.06 -16.37
CA LEU A 554 -7.93 -29.30 -16.49
C LEU A 554 -6.87 -30.05 -17.30
N VAL A 555 -6.56 -31.30 -16.92
CA VAL A 555 -5.55 -32.11 -17.64
C VAL A 555 -6.02 -32.39 -19.06
N GLY A 556 -7.29 -32.74 -19.26
CA GLY A 556 -7.86 -32.97 -20.58
C GLY A 556 -7.88 -31.72 -21.48
N TYR A 557 -7.92 -30.52 -20.91
CA TYR A 557 -7.77 -29.27 -21.66
C TYR A 557 -6.33 -29.08 -22.13
N LEU A 558 -5.37 -29.20 -21.21
CA LEU A 558 -3.95 -29.01 -21.50
C LEU A 558 -3.48 -29.97 -22.60
N GLU A 559 -3.82 -31.26 -22.50
CA GLU A 559 -3.45 -32.26 -23.52
C GLU A 559 -3.99 -31.98 -24.93
N LYS A 560 -5.10 -31.24 -25.04
CA LYS A 560 -5.74 -30.95 -26.34
C LYS A 560 -5.27 -29.63 -26.97
N LYS A 561 -4.79 -28.68 -26.17
CA LYS A 561 -4.71 -27.26 -26.55
C LYS A 561 -3.37 -26.60 -26.22
N VAL A 562 -2.49 -27.25 -25.48
CA VAL A 562 -1.15 -26.79 -25.09
C VAL A 562 -0.16 -27.89 -25.43
#